data_AF-A0AAN8GC45-F1
#
_entry.id   AF-A0AAN8GC45-F1
#
_cell.length_a   1.000
_cell.length_b   1.000
_cell.length_c   1.000
_cell.angle_alpha   90.00
_cell.angle_beta   90.00
_cell.angle_gamma   90.00
#
_symmetry.space_group_name_H-M   'P 1'
#
loop_
_entity.id
_entity.type
_entity.pdbx_description
1 polymer ?
#
loop_
_entity_poly.entity_id
_entity_poly.type
_entity_poly.pdbx_seq_one_letter_code
_entity_poly.pdbx_strand_id
1 'polypeptide(L)'
;MFLWVALLMSHCFWGLSGAAAEQSSELERIEKCGTRCSQGLHCRTKPGAWFPPPCQDPAQGLNSSSVFANISLSTVMSCEGRQKCSLHLQIKTAVHLTESIHGVSICTVTAGMMSNCQVFTFTKASRGRMSGRKVEVENNCFDISPSQRVQVTVKTVPSYCGVTWTSTYEAPGCINKDLRRHVPECITGKLSYDVKPERKELSVRVTDMLEDHDYFLRLCRNNFICKGTGAETKIKKGDPVMSATLPYSRPLPCLCIEGWSLLTDAPRVQVCPFKDRLEELWFGINFDPLEETLSWEPQCQVSAVVALCQKGEDGVCLDLPHASQKVSREKITFAKVDPHPQLCMKFTAGPQSWVKCPFADATFKAWEVVVTRQQGQEDVKMLSRITATFSVGQCVKSEGSTGCPITDTHTMHVEKNKPVNLEGEMCNSCLVVKRLDVKFAATVIHCLEQCQSSSPPSAGFSRRASLDWTWVVVPASVCLSGIIIITLLLNLLLTVYQRRKQNMNGGCISEKQIDPAFDCVVPVLPTKSALHGGVLVPDSPQCGNNEKANLISD
;
A
#
# COMPACT_ATOMS: atom_id res chain seq x y z
N MET A 1 -24.72 -2.42 44.65
CA MET A 1 -25.11 -2.09 43.25
C MET A 1 -25.28 -0.58 42.99
N PHE A 2 -24.71 0.31 43.82
CA PHE A 2 -24.71 1.77 43.58
C PHE A 2 -23.31 2.41 43.59
N LEU A 3 -22.25 1.64 43.90
CA LEU A 3 -20.86 2.14 43.85
C LEU A 3 -20.16 1.89 42.50
N TRP A 4 -20.68 0.99 41.66
CA TRP A 4 -20.06 0.67 40.36
C TRP A 4 -20.50 1.61 39.22
N VAL A 5 -21.66 2.27 39.35
CA VAL A 5 -22.17 3.22 38.35
C VAL A 5 -21.44 4.57 38.43
N ALA A 6 -20.96 4.97 39.60
CA ALA A 6 -20.21 6.21 39.78
C ALA A 6 -18.80 6.15 39.16
N LEU A 7 -18.15 4.98 39.18
CA LEU A 7 -16.83 4.77 38.57
C LEU A 7 -16.88 4.73 37.04
N LEU A 8 -17.97 4.22 36.45
CA LEU A 8 -18.19 4.25 34.99
C LEU A 8 -18.54 5.65 34.46
N MET A 9 -19.17 6.50 35.27
CA MET A 9 -19.45 7.89 34.90
C MET A 9 -18.25 8.83 35.12
N SER A 10 -17.29 8.47 35.97
CA SER A 10 -16.03 9.22 36.14
C SER A 10 -15.03 8.95 35.01
N HIS A 11 -15.11 7.80 34.34
CA HIS A 11 -14.27 7.48 33.18
C HIS A 11 -14.81 8.02 31.85
N CYS A 12 -16.05 8.54 31.81
CA CYS A 12 -16.61 9.22 30.64
C CYS A 12 -16.34 10.74 30.62
N PHE A 13 -15.84 11.33 31.72
CA PHE A 13 -15.59 12.78 31.82
C PHE A 13 -14.10 13.17 31.88
N TRP A 14 -13.18 12.20 31.87
CA TRP A 14 -11.72 12.43 31.79
C TRP A 14 -11.09 12.02 30.45
N GLY A 15 -11.91 11.79 29.43
CA GLY A 15 -11.47 11.56 28.04
C GLY A 15 -11.59 12.79 27.11
N LEU A 16 -11.88 13.98 27.65
CA LEU A 16 -12.23 15.19 26.87
C LEU A 16 -11.32 16.40 27.15
N SER A 17 -10.11 16.16 27.69
CA SER A 17 -9.07 17.19 27.85
C SER A 17 -7.83 16.76 27.08
N GLY A 18 -7.99 16.70 25.76
CA GLY A 18 -6.93 16.32 24.83
C GLY A 18 -7.24 16.69 23.39
N ALA A 19 -8.25 17.52 23.14
CA ALA A 19 -8.22 18.34 21.95
C ALA A 19 -7.17 19.41 22.24
N ALA A 20 -5.90 19.12 21.90
CA ALA A 20 -5.01 20.20 21.49
C ALA A 20 -5.85 21.05 20.56
N ALA A 21 -6.14 22.28 20.97
CA ALA A 21 -6.73 23.24 20.08
C ALA A 21 -5.87 23.18 18.81
N GLU A 22 -6.42 22.60 17.73
CA GLU A 22 -5.89 22.81 16.39
C GLU A 22 -6.07 24.31 16.20
N GLN A 23 -5.05 25.04 16.65
CA GLN A 23 -4.95 26.46 16.48
C GLN A 23 -5.02 26.63 14.98
N SER A 24 -6.15 27.17 14.52
CA SER A 24 -6.40 27.52 13.14
C SER A 24 -5.24 28.41 12.69
N SER A 25 -4.22 27.78 12.11
CA SER A 25 -2.98 28.42 11.65
C SER A 25 -3.23 29.02 10.27
N GLU A 26 -4.33 29.77 10.19
CA GLU A 26 -4.65 30.60 9.05
C GLU A 26 -3.66 31.76 9.04
N LEU A 27 -2.99 31.95 7.91
CA LEU A 27 -2.00 33.00 7.78
C LEU A 27 -2.72 34.35 7.59
N GLU A 28 -2.14 35.40 8.16
CA GLU A 28 -2.63 36.77 7.97
C GLU A 28 -2.66 37.12 6.47
N ARG A 29 -3.81 37.61 6.01
CA ARG A 29 -4.02 37.98 4.61
C ARG A 29 -3.77 39.47 4.39
N ILE A 30 -3.09 39.79 3.30
CA ILE A 30 -2.86 41.17 2.86
C ILE A 30 -3.40 41.34 1.44
N GLU A 31 -4.05 42.48 1.16
CA GLU A 31 -4.52 42.78 -0.21
C GLU A 31 -3.36 43.17 -1.13
N LYS A 32 -2.39 43.90 -0.58
CA LYS A 32 -1.22 44.36 -1.30
C LYS A 32 -0.06 44.48 -0.33
N CYS A 33 1.12 44.12 -0.79
CA CYS A 33 2.33 44.43 -0.05
C CYS A 33 2.53 45.96 0.03
N GLY A 34 3.06 46.43 1.15
CA GLY A 34 3.31 47.84 1.39
C GLY A 34 4.24 48.06 2.57
N THR A 35 4.74 49.29 2.62
CA THR A 35 5.57 49.76 3.72
C THR A 35 4.75 50.65 4.65
N ARG A 36 4.92 50.48 5.96
CA ARG A 36 4.25 51.30 6.97
C ARG A 36 5.26 51.87 7.95
N CYS A 37 4.98 53.07 8.42
CA CYS A 37 5.78 53.80 9.39
C CYS A 37 4.85 54.35 10.46
N SER A 38 5.37 54.47 11.68
CA SER A 38 4.62 55.01 12.83
C SER A 38 3.93 56.35 12.53
N GLN A 39 2.81 56.60 13.21
CA GLN A 39 2.04 57.83 13.04
C GLN A 39 2.92 59.06 13.35
N GLY A 40 2.98 60.00 12.40
CA GLY A 40 3.86 61.17 12.51
C GLY A 40 5.30 60.93 12.07
N LEU A 41 5.67 59.76 11.55
CA LEU A 41 6.94 59.54 10.87
C LEU A 41 6.71 59.52 9.35
N HIS A 42 7.12 60.59 8.66
CA HIS A 42 7.07 60.61 7.20
C HIS A 42 8.34 59.96 6.63
N CYS A 43 8.19 58.74 6.13
CA CYS A 43 9.25 57.93 5.56
C CYS A 43 9.10 57.82 4.03
N ARG A 44 10.24 57.71 3.34
CA ARG A 44 10.31 57.41 1.89
C ARG A 44 11.03 56.08 1.71
N THR A 45 10.41 55.16 1.00
CA THR A 45 11.01 53.85 0.70
C THR A 45 11.70 53.90 -0.66
N LYS A 46 12.90 53.31 -0.75
CA LYS A 46 13.62 53.08 -2.00
C LYS A 46 14.27 51.69 -1.96
N PRO A 47 14.44 51.02 -3.12
CA PRO A 47 15.26 49.82 -3.18
C PRO A 47 16.71 50.16 -2.78
N GLY A 48 17.35 49.25 -2.05
CA GLY A 48 18.74 49.38 -1.64
C GLY A 48 19.70 49.24 -2.81
N ALA A 49 20.85 49.92 -2.72
CA ALA A 49 21.92 49.76 -3.70
C ALA A 49 22.55 48.36 -3.58
N TRP A 50 22.87 47.73 -4.71
CA TRP A 50 23.57 46.44 -4.74
C TRP A 50 24.96 46.50 -4.09
N PHE A 51 25.61 47.66 -4.15
CA PHE A 51 26.90 47.93 -3.52
C PHE A 51 26.72 49.08 -2.52
N PRO A 52 26.28 48.79 -1.28
CA PRO A 52 26.18 49.83 -0.26
C PRO A 52 27.57 50.33 0.12
N PRO A 53 27.70 51.62 0.47
CA PRO A 53 28.97 52.16 0.96
C PRO A 53 29.42 51.43 2.22
N PRO A 54 30.74 51.43 2.52
CA PRO A 54 31.26 50.88 3.77
C PRO A 54 30.57 51.53 4.98
N CYS A 55 30.48 50.76 6.07
CA CYS A 55 29.90 51.27 7.30
C CYS A 55 30.72 52.44 7.86
N GLN A 56 30.02 53.36 8.52
CA GLN A 56 30.62 54.50 9.21
C GLN A 56 30.84 54.18 10.68
N ASP A 57 31.77 54.88 11.32
CA ASP A 57 31.96 54.75 12.76
C ASP A 57 30.73 55.26 13.52
N PRO A 58 30.21 54.51 14.51
CA PRO A 58 29.05 54.92 15.29
C PRO A 58 29.38 56.13 16.18
N ALA A 59 28.41 57.04 16.36
CA ALA A 59 28.51 58.03 17.43
C ALA A 59 28.53 57.35 18.81
N GLN A 60 29.16 57.99 19.80
CA GLN A 60 29.36 57.41 21.14
C GLN A 60 28.03 56.91 21.73
N GLY A 61 28.02 55.65 22.19
CA GLY A 61 26.87 55.02 22.85
C GLY A 61 25.85 54.33 21.95
N LEU A 62 25.99 54.38 20.62
CA LEU A 62 25.15 53.61 19.69
C LEU A 62 25.58 52.13 19.67
N ASN A 63 24.70 51.24 20.14
CA ASN A 63 24.85 49.80 19.98
C ASN A 63 23.57 49.19 19.36
N SER A 64 23.67 47.98 18.82
CA SER A 64 22.53 47.33 18.14
C SER A 64 21.32 47.11 19.04
N SER A 65 21.53 46.74 20.31
CA SER A 65 20.47 46.44 21.29
C SER A 65 19.73 47.67 21.82
N SER A 66 20.35 48.86 21.79
CA SER A 66 19.70 50.13 22.13
C SER A 66 18.94 50.72 20.95
N VAL A 67 19.43 50.49 19.72
CA VAL A 67 18.84 51.05 18.50
C VAL A 67 17.63 50.23 18.04
N PHE A 68 17.76 48.91 17.96
CA PHE A 68 16.71 48.03 17.48
C PHE A 68 16.03 47.30 18.63
N ALA A 69 14.70 47.38 18.69
CA ALA A 69 13.88 46.68 19.66
C ALA A 69 12.68 46.03 18.96
N ASN A 70 12.09 45.02 19.63
CA ASN A 70 10.82 44.39 19.24
C ASN A 70 10.77 43.99 17.75
N ILE A 71 11.86 43.41 17.23
CA ILE A 71 11.86 42.90 15.86
C ILE A 71 11.02 41.63 15.82
N SER A 72 10.00 41.62 14.96
CA SER A 72 9.17 40.44 14.70
C SER A 72 9.21 40.08 13.22
N LEU A 73 9.26 38.78 12.96
CA LEU A 73 9.28 38.17 11.64
C LEU A 73 8.07 37.24 11.56
N SER A 74 7.21 37.43 10.57
CA SER A 74 6.01 36.61 10.35
C SER A 74 5.76 36.43 8.85
N THR A 75 5.09 35.34 8.49
CA THR A 75 4.66 35.11 7.10
C THR A 75 3.24 35.59 6.94
N VAL A 76 3.01 36.38 5.90
CA VAL A 76 1.70 36.83 5.46
C VAL A 76 1.44 36.36 4.04
N MET A 77 0.17 36.29 3.64
CA MET A 77 -0.22 35.78 2.34
C MET A 77 -1.00 36.83 1.55
N SER A 78 -0.62 37.05 0.30
CA SER A 78 -1.34 37.88 -0.66
C SER A 78 -2.06 36.98 -1.65
N CYS A 79 -3.32 37.27 -1.96
CA CYS A 79 -4.14 36.39 -2.80
C CYS A 79 -4.89 37.15 -3.87
N GLU A 80 -4.63 36.81 -5.12
CA GLU A 80 -5.40 37.32 -6.27
C GLU A 80 -6.64 36.45 -6.53
N GLY A 81 -6.66 35.23 -6.00
CA GLY A 81 -7.78 34.30 -6.08
C GLY A 81 -7.60 33.13 -5.12
N ARG A 82 -8.56 32.19 -5.12
CA ARG A 82 -8.61 31.09 -4.15
C ARG A 82 -7.36 30.20 -4.16
N GLN A 83 -6.78 29.92 -5.33
CA GLN A 83 -5.59 29.07 -5.47
C GLN A 83 -4.38 29.85 -6.02
N LYS A 84 -4.42 31.19 -5.91
CA LYS A 84 -3.42 32.10 -6.50
C LYS A 84 -2.89 33.02 -5.43
N CYS A 85 -2.27 32.41 -4.42
CA CYS A 85 -1.68 33.13 -3.32
C CYS A 85 -0.15 33.02 -3.30
N SER A 86 0.51 34.11 -2.95
CA SER A 86 1.95 34.23 -2.73
C SER A 86 2.25 34.50 -1.27
N LEU A 87 3.42 34.04 -0.80
CA LEU A 87 3.88 34.29 0.56
C LEU A 87 4.83 35.48 0.58
N HIS A 88 4.65 36.32 1.59
CA HIS A 88 5.54 37.44 1.85
C HIS A 88 5.99 37.43 3.31
N LEU A 89 7.23 37.87 3.53
CA LEU A 89 7.81 38.03 4.85
C LEU A 89 7.47 39.43 5.39
N GLN A 90 6.67 39.47 6.45
CA GLN A 90 6.41 40.67 7.24
C GLN A 90 7.50 40.84 8.30
N ILE A 91 8.12 42.01 8.29
CA ILE A 91 9.20 42.42 9.18
C ILE A 91 8.76 43.71 9.85
N LYS A 92 8.54 43.66 11.16
CA LYS A 92 8.26 44.84 11.99
C LYS A 92 9.44 45.08 12.90
N THR A 93 9.92 46.32 12.96
CA THR A 93 11.04 46.71 13.81
C THR A 93 10.74 48.05 14.49
N ALA A 94 10.95 48.11 15.80
CA ALA A 94 10.97 49.36 16.53
C ALA A 94 12.41 49.88 16.60
N VAL A 95 12.59 51.14 16.22
CA VAL A 95 13.88 51.82 16.18
C VAL A 95 13.87 53.01 17.12
N HIS A 96 14.86 53.08 18.00
CA HIS A 96 15.08 54.25 18.83
C HIS A 96 15.73 55.36 18.01
N LEU A 97 14.97 56.43 17.71
CA LEU A 97 15.41 57.46 16.78
C LEU A 97 16.36 58.45 17.45
N THR A 98 17.55 58.65 16.87
CA THR A 98 18.52 59.68 17.27
C THR A 98 18.77 60.63 16.11
N GLU A 99 19.42 61.76 16.36
CA GLU A 99 19.75 62.72 15.29
C GLU A 99 20.63 62.11 14.17
N SER A 100 21.52 61.19 14.55
CA SER A 100 22.42 60.47 13.65
C SER A 100 21.71 59.42 12.77
N ILE A 101 20.54 58.93 13.17
CA ILE A 101 19.79 57.91 12.41
C ILE A 101 18.87 58.60 11.41
N HIS A 102 19.21 58.51 10.13
CA HIS A 102 18.45 59.07 9.02
C HIS A 102 17.37 58.13 8.50
N GLY A 103 17.40 56.86 8.89
CA GLY A 103 16.57 55.82 8.32
C GLY A 103 16.98 54.42 8.75
N VAL A 104 16.34 53.44 8.13
CA VAL A 104 16.55 52.00 8.37
C VAL A 104 16.65 51.28 7.03
N SER A 105 17.53 50.28 6.92
CA SER A 105 17.62 49.39 5.78
C SER A 105 17.29 47.97 6.24
N ILE A 106 16.34 47.32 5.59
CA ILE A 106 15.97 45.93 5.83
C ILE A 106 16.38 45.13 4.62
N CYS A 107 17.14 44.05 4.82
CA CYS A 107 17.65 43.19 3.77
C CYS A 107 17.30 41.73 4.05
N THR A 108 17.00 40.99 2.99
CA THR A 108 16.82 39.55 3.00
C THR A 108 17.86 38.89 2.10
N VAL A 109 18.39 37.75 2.55
CA VAL A 109 19.37 36.95 1.80
C VAL A 109 18.96 35.49 1.88
N THR A 110 18.84 34.86 0.72
CA THR A 110 18.62 33.41 0.60
C THR A 110 19.84 32.78 -0.07
N ALA A 111 20.17 31.55 0.30
CA ALA A 111 21.27 30.82 -0.31
C ALA A 111 21.11 30.77 -1.85
N GLY A 112 22.15 31.18 -2.58
CA GLY A 112 22.15 31.21 -4.04
C GLY A 112 21.48 32.43 -4.69
N MET A 113 20.92 33.37 -3.91
CA MET A 113 20.29 34.59 -4.41
C MET A 113 21.04 35.85 -3.96
N MET A 114 20.92 36.93 -4.76
CA MET A 114 21.43 38.25 -4.37
C MET A 114 20.61 38.83 -3.21
N SER A 115 21.24 39.68 -2.39
CA SER A 115 20.54 40.35 -1.30
C SER A 115 19.46 41.30 -1.83
N ASN A 116 18.24 41.19 -1.28
CA ASN A 116 17.14 42.09 -1.59
C ASN A 116 16.94 43.05 -0.41
N CYS A 117 17.15 44.35 -0.64
CA CYS A 117 17.13 45.36 0.40
C CYS A 117 16.11 46.45 0.11
N GLN A 118 15.39 46.88 1.15
CA GLN A 118 14.57 48.09 1.15
C GLN A 118 15.09 49.10 2.16
N VAL A 119 15.21 50.35 1.72
CA VAL A 119 15.75 51.47 2.49
C VAL A 119 14.63 52.46 2.81
N PHE A 120 14.43 52.73 4.09
CA PHE A 120 13.45 53.64 4.65
C PHE A 120 14.18 54.91 5.08
N THR A 121 13.94 56.03 4.39
CA THR A 121 14.57 57.32 4.73
C THR A 121 13.57 58.22 5.44
N PHE A 122 13.97 58.79 6.57
CA PHE A 122 13.15 59.69 7.38
C PHE A 122 13.43 61.15 7.03
N THR A 123 12.37 61.92 6.80
CA THR A 123 12.49 63.36 6.52
C THR A 123 13.08 64.12 7.71
N LYS A 124 13.86 65.19 7.46
CA LYS A 124 14.49 66.00 8.51
C LYS A 124 13.48 66.54 9.53
N ALA A 125 12.31 66.98 9.07
CA ALA A 125 11.22 67.43 9.94
C ALA A 125 10.69 66.32 10.86
N SER A 126 10.53 65.10 10.35
CA SER A 126 10.08 63.97 11.17
C SER A 126 11.14 63.54 12.18
N ARG A 127 12.43 63.59 11.80
CA ARG A 127 13.55 63.29 12.71
C ARG A 127 13.64 64.26 13.88
N GLY A 128 13.52 65.56 13.62
CA GLY A 128 13.49 66.57 14.69
C GLY A 128 12.33 66.35 15.65
N ARG A 129 11.13 66.09 15.12
CA ARG A 129 9.92 65.89 15.95
C ARG A 129 9.95 64.60 16.78
N MET A 130 10.54 63.53 16.25
CA MET A 130 10.51 62.19 16.86
C MET A 130 11.83 61.79 17.52
N SER A 131 12.79 62.71 17.64
CA SER A 131 14.08 62.45 18.28
C SER A 131 13.90 61.96 19.72
N GLY A 132 14.64 60.92 20.11
CA GLY A 132 14.56 60.29 21.42
C GLY A 132 13.31 59.40 21.63
N ARG A 133 12.46 59.22 20.61
CA ARG A 133 11.29 58.32 20.68
C ARG A 133 11.57 57.00 19.96
N LYS A 134 10.86 55.95 20.37
CA LYS A 134 10.79 54.69 19.61
C LYS A 134 9.79 54.85 18.47
N VAL A 135 10.22 54.56 17.26
CA VAL A 135 9.40 54.61 16.04
C VAL A 135 9.35 53.22 15.39
N GLU A 136 8.20 52.85 14.85
CA GLU A 136 8.03 51.55 14.21
C GLU A 136 8.10 51.68 12.69
N VAL A 137 8.77 50.70 12.07
CA VAL A 137 8.82 50.51 10.61
C VAL A 137 8.41 49.06 10.31
N GLU A 138 7.52 48.92 9.34
CA GLU A 138 7.02 47.63 8.87
C GLU A 138 7.23 47.51 7.36
N ASN A 139 7.67 46.33 6.92
CA ASN A 139 7.70 45.92 5.52
C ASN A 139 7.13 44.52 5.37
N ASN A 140 6.27 44.31 4.37
CA ASN A 140 5.76 42.98 4.03
C ASN A 140 5.89 42.66 2.53
N CYS A 141 6.83 43.30 1.82
CA CYS A 141 7.05 43.12 0.38
C CYS A 141 8.21 42.18 0.01
N PHE A 142 8.73 41.37 0.93
CA PHE A 142 9.75 40.39 0.58
C PHE A 142 9.10 39.06 0.23
N ASP A 143 9.17 38.66 -1.04
CA ASP A 143 8.65 37.37 -1.50
C ASP A 143 9.45 36.21 -0.92
N ILE A 144 8.74 35.19 -0.45
CA ILE A 144 9.34 33.98 0.10
C ILE A 144 8.60 32.73 -0.41
N SER A 145 9.30 31.61 -0.49
CA SER A 145 8.71 30.30 -0.83
C SER A 145 8.44 29.46 0.43
N PRO A 146 7.52 28.48 0.37
CA PRO A 146 7.31 27.54 1.46
C PRO A 146 8.60 26.82 1.86
N SER A 147 8.81 26.60 3.15
CA SER A 147 10.04 25.97 3.71
C SER A 147 11.35 26.68 3.35
N GLN A 148 11.31 27.92 2.82
CA GLN A 148 12.52 28.68 2.51
C GLN A 148 13.15 29.22 3.79
N ARG A 149 14.49 29.10 3.88
CA ARG A 149 15.29 29.68 4.96
C ARG A 149 15.92 30.98 4.50
N VAL A 150 15.54 32.09 5.15
CA VAL A 150 15.94 33.46 4.78
C VAL A 150 16.69 34.11 5.92
N GLN A 151 17.86 34.69 5.63
CA GLN A 151 18.58 35.53 6.57
C GLN A 151 18.09 36.98 6.44
N VAL A 152 17.61 37.54 7.55
CA VAL A 152 17.12 38.90 7.64
C VAL A 152 18.15 39.76 8.34
N THR A 153 18.44 40.93 7.77
CA THR A 153 19.37 41.90 8.34
C THR A 153 18.75 43.28 8.38
N VAL A 154 18.80 43.94 9.53
CA VAL A 154 18.33 45.31 9.74
C VAL A 154 19.51 46.20 10.12
N LYS A 155 19.68 47.31 9.38
CA LYS A 155 20.77 48.28 9.53
C LYS A 155 20.22 49.69 9.64
N THR A 156 21.00 50.60 10.21
CA THR A 156 20.70 52.04 10.17
C THR A 156 21.03 52.65 8.81
N VAL A 157 20.49 53.83 8.54
CA VAL A 157 20.90 54.69 7.42
C VAL A 157 21.41 56.01 8.01
N PRO A 158 22.67 56.42 7.81
CA PRO A 158 23.74 55.62 7.22
C PRO A 158 24.06 54.36 8.04
N SER A 159 24.68 53.37 7.41
CA SER A 159 25.03 52.10 8.06
C SER A 159 26.20 52.33 9.03
N TYR A 160 26.00 52.10 10.33
CA TYR A 160 27.06 52.19 11.33
C TYR A 160 27.69 50.83 11.61
N CYS A 161 29.01 50.76 11.74
CA CYS A 161 29.73 49.53 12.02
C CYS A 161 29.32 48.97 13.40
N GLY A 162 29.05 47.66 13.48
CA GLY A 162 28.60 47.00 14.72
C GLY A 162 27.14 47.28 15.12
N VAL A 163 26.45 48.22 14.46
CA VAL A 163 25.03 48.52 14.72
C VAL A 163 24.18 47.84 13.65
N THR A 164 24.03 46.53 13.79
CA THR A 164 23.24 45.69 12.87
C THR A 164 22.53 44.62 13.67
N TRP A 165 21.31 44.29 13.27
CA TRP A 165 20.59 43.12 13.75
C TRP A 165 20.48 42.11 12.63
N THR A 166 20.73 40.84 12.93
CA THR A 166 20.65 39.74 11.97
C THR A 166 19.99 38.55 12.63
N SER A 167 19.08 37.90 11.91
CA SER A 167 18.46 36.63 12.32
C SER A 167 18.14 35.78 11.11
N THR A 168 17.87 34.49 11.34
CA THR A 168 17.41 33.56 10.32
C THR A 168 15.94 33.25 10.57
N TYR A 169 15.15 33.25 9.50
CA TYR A 169 13.73 32.92 9.51
C TYR A 169 13.48 31.71 8.60
N GLU A 170 12.66 30.79 9.08
CA GLU A 170 12.17 29.64 8.30
C GLU A 170 10.69 29.85 8.00
N ALA A 171 10.38 29.93 6.70
CA ALA A 171 9.01 30.05 6.24
C ALA A 171 8.24 28.75 6.51
N PRO A 172 6.92 28.83 6.80
CA PRO A 172 6.10 27.64 6.99
C PRO A 172 6.11 26.77 5.73
N GLY A 173 6.24 25.46 5.94
CA GLY A 173 6.21 24.49 4.85
C GLY A 173 4.81 24.09 4.42
N CYS A 174 4.72 23.40 3.27
CA CYS A 174 3.47 22.90 2.70
C CYS A 174 2.75 21.83 3.56
N ILE A 175 3.17 21.56 4.80
CA ILE A 175 2.38 20.79 5.75
C ILE A 175 1.21 21.60 6.33
N ASN A 176 1.32 22.94 6.32
CA ASN A 176 0.27 23.84 6.77
C ASN A 176 -0.97 23.73 5.85
N LYS A 177 -2.14 23.51 6.46
CA LYS A 177 -3.42 23.27 5.75
C LYS A 177 -3.85 24.47 4.91
N ASP A 178 -3.54 25.69 5.34
CA ASP A 178 -3.90 26.92 4.63
C ASP A 178 -3.06 27.08 3.36
N LEU A 179 -1.76 26.82 3.44
CA LEU A 179 -0.86 26.81 2.28
C LEU A 179 -1.29 25.77 1.23
N ARG A 180 -1.59 24.53 1.66
CA ARG A 180 -2.05 23.43 0.78
C ARG A 180 -3.32 23.74 -0.02
N ARG A 181 -4.10 24.73 0.41
CA ARG A 181 -5.38 25.09 -0.25
C ARG A 181 -5.24 26.28 -1.19
N HIS A 182 -4.27 27.16 -0.94
CA HIS A 182 -4.24 28.48 -1.55
C HIS A 182 -2.94 28.81 -2.31
N VAL A 183 -1.81 28.19 -1.96
CA VAL A 183 -0.51 28.45 -2.59
C VAL A 183 -0.21 27.40 -3.67
N PRO A 184 -0.04 27.79 -4.94
CA PRO A 184 0.18 26.85 -6.05
C PRO A 184 1.28 25.82 -5.82
N GLU A 185 2.42 26.25 -5.28
CA GLU A 185 3.59 25.41 -4.98
C GLU A 185 3.31 24.33 -3.92
N CYS A 186 2.21 24.46 -3.16
CA CYS A 186 1.77 23.48 -2.17
C CYS A 186 0.54 22.67 -2.59
N ILE A 187 -0.14 23.05 -3.67
CA ILE A 187 -1.38 22.38 -4.13
C ILE A 187 -1.00 21.16 -4.97
N THR A 188 -1.08 19.98 -4.36
CA THR A 188 -0.84 18.70 -5.05
C THR A 188 -2.08 18.09 -5.66
N GLY A 189 -3.28 18.46 -5.21
CA GLY A 189 -4.48 17.64 -5.37
C GLY A 189 -4.59 16.50 -4.35
N LYS A 190 -5.80 15.96 -4.21
CA LYS A 190 -6.14 14.78 -3.40
C LYS A 190 -6.56 13.65 -4.32
N LEU A 191 -5.94 12.50 -4.13
CA LEU A 191 -6.24 11.29 -4.90
C LEU A 191 -7.19 10.40 -4.09
N SER A 192 -8.30 10.05 -4.72
CA SER A 192 -9.21 8.99 -4.27
C SER A 192 -9.20 7.89 -5.32
N TYR A 193 -9.31 6.63 -4.90
CA TYR A 193 -9.19 5.50 -5.82
C TYR A 193 -10.16 4.38 -5.46
N ASP A 194 -10.55 3.64 -6.50
CA ASP A 194 -11.32 2.42 -6.44
C ASP A 194 -10.57 1.32 -7.19
N VAL A 195 -10.41 0.16 -6.55
CA VAL A 195 -9.69 -0.98 -7.12
C VAL A 195 -10.68 -1.91 -7.79
N LYS A 196 -10.44 -2.26 -9.06
CA LYS A 196 -11.24 -3.23 -9.84
C LYS A 196 -10.39 -4.47 -10.13
N PRO A 197 -10.38 -5.49 -9.24
CA PRO A 197 -9.51 -6.66 -9.36
C PRO A 197 -9.75 -7.46 -10.64
N GLU A 198 -11.01 -7.64 -11.03
CA GLU A 198 -11.43 -8.44 -12.20
C GLU A 198 -10.82 -7.95 -13.51
N ARG A 199 -10.67 -6.63 -13.65
CA ARG A 199 -10.11 -5.97 -14.83
C ARG A 199 -8.65 -5.60 -14.67
N LYS A 200 -8.10 -5.74 -13.46
CA LYS A 200 -6.79 -5.23 -13.05
C LYS A 200 -6.63 -3.73 -13.34
N GLU A 201 -7.62 -2.96 -12.90
CA GLU A 201 -7.71 -1.53 -13.14
C GLU A 201 -7.86 -0.74 -11.83
N LEU A 202 -7.28 0.45 -11.79
CA LEU A 202 -7.46 1.44 -10.73
C LEU A 202 -8.24 2.63 -11.29
N SER A 203 -9.44 2.87 -10.76
CA SER A 203 -10.22 4.06 -11.08
C SER A 203 -9.83 5.18 -10.10
N VAL A 204 -9.11 6.18 -10.58
CA VAL A 204 -8.58 7.27 -9.75
C VAL A 204 -9.38 8.53 -10.01
N ARG A 205 -9.85 9.19 -8.94
CA ARG A 205 -10.50 10.50 -8.98
C ARG A 205 -9.63 11.52 -8.26
N VAL A 206 -9.47 12.68 -8.90
CA VAL A 206 -8.65 13.80 -8.42
C VAL A 206 -9.57 14.92 -7.95
N THR A 207 -9.33 15.45 -6.76
CA THR A 207 -9.99 16.66 -6.22
C THR A 207 -8.93 17.64 -5.73
N ASP A 208 -9.32 18.88 -5.42
CA ASP A 208 -8.45 19.90 -4.81
C ASP A 208 -7.14 20.17 -5.60
N MET A 209 -7.12 19.91 -6.91
CA MET A 209 -6.02 20.28 -7.81
C MET A 209 -6.12 21.74 -8.26
N LEU A 210 -5.10 22.24 -8.97
CA LEU A 210 -5.14 23.56 -9.59
C LEU A 210 -6.17 23.60 -10.71
N GLU A 211 -7.19 24.46 -10.56
CA GLU A 211 -8.34 24.52 -11.48
C GLU A 211 -7.98 24.93 -12.92
N ASP A 212 -6.91 25.72 -13.09
CA ASP A 212 -6.49 26.27 -14.38
C ASP A 212 -5.42 25.45 -15.11
N HIS A 213 -5.02 24.31 -14.54
CA HIS A 213 -3.97 23.44 -15.05
C HIS A 213 -4.49 22.03 -15.37
N ASP A 214 -3.86 21.39 -16.35
CA ASP A 214 -4.07 19.97 -16.59
C ASP A 214 -3.39 19.15 -15.48
N TYR A 215 -3.78 17.90 -15.30
CA TYR A 215 -3.27 17.04 -14.22
C TYR A 215 -2.73 15.73 -14.78
N PHE A 216 -1.55 15.32 -14.32
CA PHE A 216 -0.96 14.03 -14.67
C PHE A 216 -1.19 13.00 -13.58
N LEU A 217 -1.40 11.77 -14.03
CA LEU A 217 -1.46 10.58 -13.21
C LEU A 217 -0.57 9.51 -13.82
N ARG A 218 0.12 8.74 -12.98
CA ARG A 218 0.79 7.52 -13.42
C ARG A 218 0.82 6.47 -12.33
N LEU A 219 1.06 5.23 -12.75
CA LEU A 219 1.50 4.19 -11.84
C LEU A 219 3.02 4.18 -11.76
N CYS A 220 3.53 3.94 -10.56
CA CYS A 220 4.95 3.86 -10.30
C CYS A 220 5.24 2.84 -9.19
N ARG A 221 6.47 2.33 -9.19
CA ARG A 221 7.00 1.49 -8.11
C ARG A 221 7.72 2.37 -7.11
N ASN A 222 7.20 2.39 -5.90
CA ASN A 222 7.74 3.12 -4.78
C ASN A 222 8.96 2.40 -4.20
N ASN A 223 10.09 3.10 -4.25
CA ASN A 223 11.32 2.76 -3.55
C ASN A 223 11.78 4.02 -2.81
N PHE A 224 12.98 4.54 -3.09
CA PHE A 224 13.41 5.88 -2.66
C PHE A 224 12.75 7.01 -3.48
N ILE A 225 12.50 6.74 -4.77
CA ILE A 225 11.83 7.65 -5.71
C ILE A 225 10.81 6.80 -6.47
N CYS A 226 9.66 7.36 -6.81
CA CYS A 226 8.65 6.64 -7.58
C CYS A 226 9.10 6.48 -9.05
N LYS A 227 9.44 5.24 -9.44
CA LYS A 227 9.84 4.92 -10.81
C LYS A 227 8.62 4.51 -11.62
N GLY A 228 8.30 5.26 -12.67
CA GLY A 228 7.14 5.01 -13.53
C GLY A 228 7.12 3.58 -14.09
N THR A 229 5.93 2.94 -14.07
CA THR A 229 5.71 1.58 -14.60
C THR A 229 5.05 1.57 -15.97
N GLY A 230 4.82 2.74 -16.58
CA GLY A 230 4.13 2.88 -17.86
C GLY A 230 3.96 4.33 -18.28
N ALA A 231 3.03 4.55 -19.20
CA ALA A 231 2.70 5.88 -19.71
C ALA A 231 1.95 6.73 -18.67
N GLU A 232 2.13 8.04 -18.79
CA GLU A 232 1.44 9.03 -17.98
C GLU A 232 0.07 9.31 -18.60
N THR A 233 -0.96 9.36 -17.76
CA THR A 233 -2.32 9.70 -18.15
C THR A 233 -2.58 11.16 -17.80
N LYS A 234 -3.06 11.93 -18.77
CA LYS A 234 -3.36 13.35 -18.61
C LYS A 234 -4.86 13.56 -18.50
N ILE A 235 -5.30 14.21 -17.43
CA ILE A 235 -6.65 14.74 -17.25
C ILE A 235 -6.62 16.21 -17.67
N LYS A 236 -7.54 16.63 -18.53
CA LYS A 236 -7.58 18.01 -19.01
C LYS A 236 -8.36 18.88 -18.03
N LYS A 237 -7.93 20.12 -17.90
CA LYS A 237 -8.72 21.11 -17.16
C LYS A 237 -10.11 21.27 -17.78
N GLY A 238 -11.12 21.37 -16.93
CA GLY A 238 -12.51 21.46 -17.35
C GLY A 238 -13.18 20.14 -17.75
N ASP A 239 -12.50 18.99 -17.63
CA ASP A 239 -13.16 17.69 -17.81
C ASP A 239 -14.34 17.55 -16.82
N PRO A 240 -15.52 17.06 -17.26
CA PRO A 240 -16.70 16.96 -16.41
C PRO A 240 -16.51 15.99 -15.25
N VAL A 241 -15.59 15.03 -15.42
CA VAL A 241 -15.19 14.08 -14.39
C VAL A 241 -13.67 14.05 -14.33
N MET A 242 -13.11 14.58 -13.24
CA MET A 242 -11.68 14.56 -12.94
C MET A 242 -11.26 13.15 -12.50
N SER A 243 -11.27 12.20 -13.42
CA SER A 243 -10.91 10.81 -13.14
C SER A 243 -10.25 10.12 -14.32
N ALA A 244 -9.39 9.14 -14.02
CA ALA A 244 -8.75 8.29 -15.01
C ALA A 244 -8.73 6.83 -14.54
N THR A 245 -8.67 5.90 -15.50
CA THR A 245 -8.48 4.48 -15.20
C THR A 245 -7.05 4.08 -15.55
N LEU A 246 -6.34 3.50 -14.59
CA LEU A 246 -4.96 3.07 -14.73
C LEU A 246 -4.88 1.53 -14.69
N PRO A 247 -4.50 0.86 -15.79
CA PRO A 247 -4.33 -0.59 -15.79
C PRO A 247 -3.05 -0.99 -15.04
N TYR A 248 -3.12 -2.05 -14.25
CA TYR A 248 -1.96 -2.63 -13.57
C TYR A 248 -1.78 -4.10 -13.94
N SER A 249 -0.54 -4.57 -13.96
CA SER A 249 -0.23 -5.97 -14.28
C SER A 249 -0.37 -6.88 -13.06
N ARG A 250 0.16 -6.45 -11.91
CA ARG A 250 0.07 -7.15 -10.62
C ARG A 250 -0.13 -6.16 -9.46
N PRO A 251 -0.93 -6.50 -8.45
CA PRO A 251 -1.23 -5.63 -7.32
C PRO A 251 -0.12 -5.70 -6.26
N LEU A 252 1.07 -5.20 -6.61
CA LEU A 252 2.27 -5.26 -5.76
C LEU A 252 2.23 -4.21 -4.63
N PRO A 253 2.79 -4.49 -3.43
CA PRO A 253 2.84 -3.55 -2.30
C PRO A 253 3.48 -2.19 -2.57
N CYS A 254 4.50 -2.17 -3.42
CA CYS A 254 5.19 -0.94 -3.83
C CYS A 254 4.51 -0.24 -5.01
N LEU A 255 3.43 -0.78 -5.57
CA LEU A 255 2.72 -0.13 -6.68
C LEU A 255 1.87 1.01 -6.13
N CYS A 256 2.18 2.22 -6.56
CA CYS A 256 1.52 3.45 -6.12
C CYS A 256 1.04 4.27 -7.31
N ILE A 257 0.05 5.11 -7.03
CA ILE A 257 -0.47 6.13 -7.93
C ILE A 257 0.25 7.43 -7.55
N GLU A 258 0.82 8.11 -8.53
CA GLU A 258 1.45 9.41 -8.39
C GLU A 258 0.70 10.42 -9.26
N GLY A 259 0.47 11.62 -8.73
CA GLY A 259 -0.18 12.69 -9.48
C GLY A 259 0.37 14.07 -9.16
N TRP A 260 0.28 14.97 -10.15
CA TRP A 260 0.74 16.36 -10.06
C TRP A 260 0.09 17.22 -11.15
N SER A 261 -0.01 18.53 -10.91
CA SER A 261 -0.49 19.51 -11.90
C SER A 261 0.59 19.79 -12.95
N LEU A 262 0.21 20.11 -14.19
CA LEU A 262 1.12 20.48 -15.28
C LEU A 262 1.72 21.88 -15.06
N LEU A 263 2.64 21.97 -14.10
CA LEU A 263 3.41 23.16 -13.74
C LEU A 263 4.88 22.75 -13.57
N THR A 264 5.81 23.67 -13.86
CA THR A 264 7.23 23.46 -13.59
C THR A 264 7.44 23.23 -12.08
N ASP A 265 8.22 22.21 -11.73
CA ASP A 265 8.49 21.82 -10.34
C ASP A 265 7.23 21.59 -9.49
N ALA A 266 6.14 21.14 -10.13
CA ALA A 266 4.88 20.88 -9.45
C ALA A 266 5.06 19.87 -8.30
N PRO A 267 4.45 20.15 -7.13
CA PRO A 267 4.48 19.22 -6.01
C PRO A 267 3.68 17.97 -6.38
N ARG A 268 4.14 16.82 -5.87
CA ARG A 268 3.58 15.51 -6.22
C ARG A 268 2.90 14.86 -5.03
N VAL A 269 1.78 14.20 -5.28
CA VAL A 269 1.09 13.37 -4.29
C VAL A 269 1.15 11.91 -4.70
N GLN A 270 1.33 11.03 -3.72
CA GLN A 270 1.41 9.59 -3.93
C GLN A 270 0.50 8.85 -2.96
N VAL A 271 -0.20 7.84 -3.48
CA VAL A 271 -1.01 6.90 -2.68
C VAL A 271 -0.74 5.47 -3.13
N CYS A 272 -0.65 4.52 -2.21
CA CYS A 272 -0.26 3.14 -2.48
C CYS A 272 -1.40 2.17 -2.14
N PRO A 273 -2.26 1.80 -3.11
CA PRO A 273 -3.48 1.01 -2.85
C PRO A 273 -3.22 -0.40 -2.30
N PHE A 274 -2.07 -0.99 -2.64
CA PHE A 274 -1.79 -2.40 -2.37
C PHE A 274 -0.77 -2.62 -1.26
N LYS A 275 -0.45 -1.58 -0.46
CA LYS A 275 0.62 -1.60 0.53
C LYS A 275 0.58 -2.83 1.46
N ASP A 276 -0.62 -3.29 1.81
CA ASP A 276 -0.84 -4.40 2.74
C ASP A 276 -0.90 -5.79 2.05
N ARG A 277 -0.82 -5.84 0.70
CA ARG A 277 -0.97 -7.06 -0.09
C ARG A 277 0.36 -7.81 -0.28
N LEU A 278 0.95 -8.23 0.82
CA LEU A 278 2.29 -8.84 0.87
C LEU A 278 2.35 -10.24 0.24
N GLU A 279 1.30 -11.04 0.37
CA GLU A 279 0.51 -11.38 -0.81
C GLU A 279 1.23 -11.76 -2.11
N GLU A 280 1.44 -10.73 -2.90
CA GLU A 280 1.84 -10.88 -4.28
C GLU A 280 3.36 -11.01 -4.43
N LEU A 281 4.12 -10.90 -3.32
CA LEU A 281 5.58 -10.84 -3.36
C LEU A 281 6.23 -12.17 -3.66
N TRP A 282 5.62 -13.31 -3.31
CA TRP A 282 6.17 -14.64 -3.59
C TRP A 282 6.00 -15.09 -5.05
N PHE A 283 5.35 -14.31 -5.91
CA PHE A 283 5.38 -14.60 -7.33
C PHE A 283 6.81 -14.48 -7.88
N GLY A 284 7.21 -15.43 -8.72
CA GLY A 284 8.55 -15.47 -9.31
C GLY A 284 9.53 -16.41 -8.59
N ILE A 285 9.05 -17.31 -7.73
CA ILE A 285 9.83 -18.48 -7.29
C ILE A 285 10.16 -19.31 -8.55
N ASN A 286 11.45 -19.56 -8.75
CA ASN A 286 11.96 -20.32 -9.87
C ASN A 286 12.88 -21.44 -9.38
N PHE A 287 12.65 -22.66 -9.85
CA PHE A 287 13.52 -23.81 -9.60
C PHE A 287 14.29 -24.16 -10.87
N ASP A 288 15.62 -24.15 -10.77
CA ASP A 288 16.51 -24.65 -11.81
C ASP A 288 16.79 -26.14 -11.57
N PRO A 289 16.33 -27.06 -12.43
CA PRO A 289 16.54 -28.49 -12.26
C PRO A 289 17.97 -28.95 -12.54
N LEU A 290 18.79 -28.17 -13.27
CA LEU A 290 20.19 -28.51 -13.55
C LEU A 290 21.07 -28.18 -12.36
N GLU A 291 20.88 -26.99 -11.79
CA GLU A 291 21.63 -26.50 -10.63
C GLU A 291 21.00 -26.93 -9.29
N GLU A 292 19.85 -27.61 -9.33
CA GLU A 292 19.03 -27.99 -8.16
C GLU A 292 18.80 -26.79 -7.22
N THR A 293 18.58 -25.62 -7.82
CA THR A 293 18.58 -24.33 -7.10
C THR A 293 17.21 -23.70 -7.12
N LEU A 294 16.67 -23.44 -5.94
CA LEU A 294 15.43 -22.69 -5.76
C LEU A 294 15.77 -21.22 -5.50
N SER A 295 15.19 -20.33 -6.30
CA SER A 295 15.49 -18.90 -6.24
C SER A 295 14.23 -18.05 -6.24
N TRP A 296 14.32 -16.89 -5.58
CA TRP A 296 13.23 -15.91 -5.55
C TRP A 296 13.82 -14.50 -5.45
N GLU A 297 13.23 -13.55 -6.17
CA GLU A 297 13.65 -12.16 -6.19
C GLU A 297 12.45 -11.24 -5.90
N PRO A 298 12.52 -10.40 -4.85
CA PRO A 298 11.42 -9.51 -4.50
C PRO A 298 11.28 -8.37 -5.51
N GLN A 299 10.06 -8.17 -6.02
CA GLN A 299 9.76 -7.04 -6.92
C GLN A 299 9.60 -5.69 -6.22
N CYS A 300 9.42 -5.72 -4.90
CA CYS A 300 9.28 -4.55 -4.02
C CYS A 300 10.23 -4.68 -2.84
N GLN A 301 10.69 -3.55 -2.32
CA GLN A 301 11.46 -3.55 -1.09
C GLN A 301 10.59 -3.99 0.09
N VAL A 302 10.93 -5.10 0.71
CA VAL A 302 10.19 -5.70 1.83
C VAL A 302 11.18 -6.29 2.83
N SER A 303 11.03 -6.00 4.11
CA SER A 303 11.80 -6.71 5.14
C SER A 303 11.09 -8.00 5.49
N ALA A 304 11.63 -9.13 5.01
CA ALA A 304 11.05 -10.45 5.22
C ALA A 304 12.10 -11.48 5.61
N VAL A 305 11.65 -12.56 6.24
CA VAL A 305 12.41 -13.79 6.44
C VAL A 305 11.81 -14.84 5.53
N VAL A 306 12.65 -15.47 4.71
CA VAL A 306 12.24 -16.56 3.84
C VAL A 306 12.90 -17.84 4.31
N ALA A 307 12.08 -18.87 4.58
CA ALA A 307 12.52 -20.17 5.04
C ALA A 307 12.01 -21.29 4.13
N LEU A 308 12.78 -22.36 3.96
CA LEU A 308 12.24 -23.62 3.46
C LEU A 308 11.54 -24.34 4.61
N CYS A 309 10.37 -24.86 4.34
CA CYS A 309 9.57 -25.59 5.31
C CYS A 309 8.99 -26.86 4.69
N GLN A 310 8.70 -27.84 5.54
CA GLN A 310 8.02 -29.06 5.16
C GLN A 310 6.55 -28.98 5.57
N LYS A 311 5.66 -29.13 4.59
CA LYS A 311 4.22 -29.17 4.79
C LYS A 311 3.78 -30.57 5.24
N GLY A 312 3.21 -30.65 6.44
CA GLY A 312 2.57 -31.85 6.98
C GLY A 312 1.19 -32.11 6.37
N GLU A 313 0.62 -33.26 6.71
CA GLU A 313 -0.74 -33.64 6.30
C GLU A 313 -1.81 -32.75 6.95
N ASP A 314 -1.53 -32.23 8.14
CA ASP A 314 -2.32 -31.22 8.86
C ASP A 314 -2.29 -29.84 8.19
N GLY A 315 -1.50 -29.67 7.12
CA GLY A 315 -1.35 -28.43 6.38
C GLY A 315 -0.37 -27.44 7.02
N VAL A 316 0.19 -27.74 8.19
CA VAL A 316 1.16 -26.91 8.90
C VAL A 316 2.53 -27.05 8.23
N CYS A 317 3.25 -25.94 8.04
CA CYS A 317 4.58 -25.94 7.45
C CYS A 317 5.65 -25.71 8.53
N LEU A 318 6.44 -26.76 8.81
CA LEU A 318 7.52 -26.73 9.80
C LEU A 318 8.83 -26.34 9.13
N ASP A 319 9.53 -25.33 9.67
CA ASP A 319 10.77 -24.83 9.07
C ASP A 319 11.88 -25.88 9.12
N LEU A 320 12.60 -26.01 8.01
CA LEU A 320 13.81 -26.81 7.96
C LEU A 320 14.95 -26.09 8.70
N PRO A 321 15.77 -26.85 9.45
CA PRO A 321 16.89 -26.27 10.19
C PRO A 321 17.89 -25.62 9.22
N HIS A 322 18.39 -24.44 9.59
CA HIS A 322 19.36 -23.65 8.81
C HIS A 322 18.91 -23.29 7.38
N ALA A 323 17.61 -23.34 7.10
CA ALA A 323 17.05 -23.05 5.77
C ALA A 323 16.34 -21.69 5.72
N SER A 324 16.76 -20.72 6.54
CA SER A 324 16.16 -19.38 6.64
C SER A 324 17.14 -18.28 6.25
N GLN A 325 16.69 -17.31 5.46
CA GLN A 325 17.47 -16.13 5.04
C GLN A 325 16.65 -14.86 5.25
N LYS A 326 17.29 -13.79 5.75
CA LYS A 326 16.69 -12.45 5.83
C LYS A 326 16.86 -11.75 4.48
N VAL A 327 15.82 -11.08 4.00
CA VAL A 327 15.82 -10.42 2.70
C VAL A 327 15.15 -9.06 2.77
N SER A 328 15.70 -8.12 2.00
CA SER A 328 15.19 -6.77 1.81
C SER A 328 14.90 -6.47 0.34
N ARG A 329 15.89 -6.71 -0.52
CA ARG A 329 15.84 -6.45 -1.97
C ARG A 329 16.59 -7.49 -2.80
N GLU A 330 17.50 -8.23 -2.19
CA GLU A 330 18.37 -9.15 -2.89
C GLU A 330 17.64 -10.43 -3.30
N LYS A 331 18.10 -11.02 -4.42
CA LYS A 331 17.68 -12.34 -4.83
C LYS A 331 18.19 -13.36 -3.83
N ILE A 332 17.29 -14.21 -3.32
CA ILE A 332 17.68 -15.33 -2.47
C ILE A 332 17.81 -16.59 -3.32
N THR A 333 18.73 -17.45 -2.91
CA THR A 333 18.96 -18.75 -3.54
C THR A 333 19.19 -19.81 -2.47
N PHE A 334 18.51 -20.94 -2.63
CA PHE A 334 18.76 -22.17 -1.91
C PHE A 334 19.31 -23.18 -2.92
N ALA A 335 20.58 -23.52 -2.82
CA ALA A 335 21.21 -24.53 -3.65
C ALA A 335 20.97 -25.94 -3.08
N LYS A 336 20.99 -26.96 -3.95
CA LYS A 336 20.80 -28.37 -3.58
C LYS A 336 19.48 -28.60 -2.83
N VAL A 337 18.38 -28.27 -3.51
CA VAL A 337 17.00 -28.39 -3.02
C VAL A 337 16.33 -29.60 -3.66
N ASP A 338 15.68 -30.42 -2.84
CA ASP A 338 14.89 -31.58 -3.28
C ASP A 338 13.54 -31.13 -3.88
N PRO A 339 13.26 -31.42 -5.17
CA PRO A 339 11.98 -31.07 -5.78
C PRO A 339 10.88 -32.05 -5.32
N HIS A 340 10.25 -31.75 -4.19
CA HIS A 340 9.22 -32.58 -3.56
C HIS A 340 7.95 -31.79 -3.20
N PRO A 341 6.71 -32.32 -3.39
CA PRO A 341 5.45 -31.59 -3.14
C PRO A 341 5.27 -31.08 -1.71
N GLN A 342 5.88 -31.74 -0.72
CA GLN A 342 5.84 -31.32 0.68
C GLN A 342 6.87 -30.22 0.99
N LEU A 343 7.79 -29.89 0.09
CA LEU A 343 8.76 -28.83 0.31
C LEU A 343 8.22 -27.49 -0.19
N CYS A 344 8.13 -26.52 0.72
CA CYS A 344 7.54 -25.22 0.47
C CYS A 344 8.45 -24.08 0.92
N MET A 345 8.17 -22.88 0.42
CA MET A 345 8.79 -21.64 0.88
C MET A 345 7.81 -20.91 1.81
N LYS A 346 8.26 -20.58 3.02
CA LYS A 346 7.55 -19.75 3.98
C LYS A 346 8.14 -18.34 3.99
N PHE A 347 7.29 -17.35 3.79
CA PHE A 347 7.61 -15.94 3.82
C PHE A 347 7.02 -15.33 5.09
N THR A 348 7.83 -14.67 5.89
CA THR A 348 7.39 -14.04 7.14
C THR A 348 7.77 -12.56 7.10
N ALA A 349 6.78 -11.67 7.14
CA ALA A 349 6.98 -10.23 7.16
C ALA A 349 6.17 -9.62 8.30
N GLY A 350 6.86 -9.11 9.33
CA GLY A 350 6.22 -8.68 10.57
C GLY A 350 5.42 -9.82 11.22
N PRO A 351 4.13 -9.61 11.59
CA PRO A 351 3.31 -10.64 12.23
C PRO A 351 2.68 -11.64 11.25
N GLN A 352 2.78 -11.40 9.94
CA GLN A 352 2.12 -12.21 8.93
C GLN A 352 3.09 -13.21 8.30
N SER A 353 2.57 -14.39 7.98
CA SER A 353 3.33 -15.43 7.30
C SER A 353 2.50 -16.11 6.23
N TRP A 354 3.14 -16.48 5.12
CA TRP A 354 2.51 -17.13 3.98
C TRP A 354 3.39 -18.27 3.47
N VAL A 355 2.76 -19.32 2.95
CA VAL A 355 3.44 -20.50 2.46
C VAL A 355 3.10 -20.72 0.99
N LYS A 356 4.12 -20.88 0.14
CA LYS A 356 3.96 -21.27 -1.26
C LYS A 356 4.77 -22.53 -1.54
N CYS A 357 4.10 -23.56 -2.04
CA CYS A 357 4.72 -24.84 -2.39
C CYS A 357 4.97 -24.88 -3.90
N PRO A 358 6.22 -24.64 -4.37
CA PRO A 358 6.51 -24.57 -5.80
C PRO A 358 6.34 -25.91 -6.52
N PHE A 359 6.37 -27.02 -5.78
CA PHE A 359 6.31 -28.38 -6.34
C PHE A 359 4.94 -29.07 -6.16
N ALA A 360 3.94 -28.39 -5.59
CA ALA A 360 2.64 -29.00 -5.31
C ALA A 360 1.85 -29.32 -6.60
N ASP A 361 1.85 -28.40 -7.57
CA ASP A 361 1.17 -28.54 -8.87
C ASP A 361 2.12 -29.06 -9.96
N ALA A 362 3.39 -29.30 -9.60
CA ALA A 362 4.41 -29.66 -10.59
C ALA A 362 4.09 -31.03 -11.19
N THR A 363 3.96 -31.09 -12.51
CA THR A 363 3.94 -32.33 -13.31
C THR A 363 5.16 -33.22 -13.06
N PHE A 364 6.22 -32.64 -12.49
CA PHE A 364 7.45 -33.30 -12.10
C PHE A 364 7.46 -33.59 -10.59
N LYS A 365 7.14 -34.84 -10.23
CA LYS A 365 7.58 -35.44 -8.96
C LYS A 365 8.93 -36.11 -9.20
N ALA A 366 9.97 -35.62 -8.53
CA ALA A 366 11.32 -36.16 -8.71
C ALA A 366 11.41 -37.62 -8.25
N TRP A 367 10.72 -37.95 -7.17
CA TRP A 367 10.57 -39.28 -6.63
C TRP A 367 9.27 -39.38 -5.83
N GLU A 368 8.76 -40.60 -5.65
CA GLU A 368 7.61 -40.87 -4.78
C GLU A 368 7.67 -42.29 -4.20
N VAL A 369 7.04 -42.48 -3.05
CA VAL A 369 6.82 -43.78 -2.43
C VAL A 369 5.43 -44.25 -2.86
N VAL A 370 5.37 -45.37 -3.57
CA VAL A 370 4.15 -45.98 -4.09
C VAL A 370 3.85 -47.23 -3.29
N VAL A 371 2.63 -47.35 -2.79
CA VAL A 371 2.19 -48.50 -2.01
C VAL A 371 1.23 -49.31 -2.85
N THR A 372 1.56 -50.58 -3.07
CA THR A 372 0.69 -51.53 -3.77
C THR A 372 0.21 -52.60 -2.82
N ARG A 373 -1.12 -52.77 -2.72
CA ARG A 373 -1.74 -53.82 -1.89
C ARG A 373 -2.03 -55.04 -2.76
N GLN A 374 -1.37 -56.16 -2.50
CA GLN A 374 -1.67 -57.45 -3.14
C GLN A 374 -1.84 -58.54 -2.07
N GLN A 375 -2.99 -59.23 -2.09
CA GLN A 375 -3.27 -60.41 -1.25
C GLN A 375 -2.98 -60.24 0.27
N GLY A 376 -3.22 -59.06 0.84
CA GLY A 376 -3.00 -58.79 2.27
C GLY A 376 -1.58 -58.40 2.65
N GLN A 377 -0.67 -58.31 1.68
CA GLN A 377 0.70 -57.81 1.84
C GLN A 377 0.80 -56.41 1.17
N GLU A 378 1.28 -55.41 1.92
CA GLU A 378 1.59 -54.09 1.37
C GLU A 378 3.03 -54.08 0.85
N ASP A 379 3.19 -53.97 -0.47
CA ASP A 379 4.49 -53.84 -1.14
C ASP A 379 4.76 -52.36 -1.38
N VAL A 380 5.77 -51.83 -0.69
CA VAL A 380 6.17 -50.42 -0.72
C VAL A 380 7.33 -50.27 -1.71
N LYS A 381 7.09 -49.53 -2.78
CA LYS A 381 8.09 -49.28 -3.83
C LYS A 381 8.48 -47.83 -3.86
N MET A 382 9.75 -47.58 -4.11
CA MET A 382 10.23 -46.26 -4.43
C MET A 382 10.36 -46.09 -5.94
N LEU A 383 9.74 -45.05 -6.49
CA LEU A 383 9.91 -44.64 -7.87
C LEU A 383 10.69 -43.34 -7.90
N SER A 384 11.85 -43.32 -8.57
CA SER A 384 12.65 -42.10 -8.76
C SER A 384 12.80 -41.78 -10.25
N ARG A 385 12.53 -40.54 -10.64
CA ARG A 385 12.75 -40.00 -12.00
C ARG A 385 14.14 -39.37 -12.16
N ILE A 386 14.93 -39.38 -11.10
CA ILE A 386 16.30 -38.89 -11.03
C ILE A 386 17.22 -39.98 -10.45
N THR A 387 18.51 -39.90 -10.75
CA THR A 387 19.51 -40.72 -10.06
C THR A 387 19.90 -40.01 -8.78
N ALA A 388 19.64 -40.62 -7.62
CA ALA A 388 19.84 -39.98 -6.33
C ALA A 388 20.12 -41.01 -5.22
N THR A 389 20.67 -40.55 -4.10
CA THR A 389 20.97 -41.38 -2.93
C THR A 389 19.99 -41.06 -1.82
N PHE A 390 19.35 -42.08 -1.25
CA PHE A 390 18.30 -41.94 -0.26
C PHE A 390 18.67 -42.68 1.03
N SER A 391 18.23 -42.16 2.16
CA SER A 391 18.15 -42.91 3.42
C SER A 391 16.74 -43.44 3.60
N VAL A 392 16.63 -44.73 3.90
CA VAL A 392 15.41 -45.39 4.36
C VAL A 392 15.61 -45.75 5.81
N GLY A 393 14.76 -45.25 6.68
CA GLY A 393 14.71 -45.66 8.06
C GLY A 393 13.37 -46.24 8.44
N GLN A 394 13.35 -47.00 9.53
CA GLN A 394 12.12 -47.43 10.17
C GLN A 394 11.99 -46.76 11.53
N CYS A 395 10.76 -46.43 11.92
CA CYS A 395 10.47 -45.86 13.21
C CYS A 395 9.15 -46.41 13.77
N VAL A 396 9.05 -46.51 15.09
CA VAL A 396 7.83 -46.96 15.77
C VAL A 396 7.10 -45.74 16.30
N LYS A 397 5.85 -45.55 15.88
CA LYS A 397 5.02 -44.42 16.33
C LYS A 397 4.48 -44.72 17.72
N SER A 398 5.09 -44.17 18.77
CA SER A 398 4.53 -44.22 20.13
C SER A 398 3.31 -43.30 20.24
N GLU A 399 2.24 -43.76 20.90
CA GLU A 399 1.06 -42.94 21.18
C GLU A 399 1.45 -41.65 21.89
N GLY A 400 1.10 -40.49 21.30
CA GLY A 400 1.31 -39.16 21.89
C GLY A 400 2.62 -38.44 21.51
N SER A 401 3.51 -39.03 20.71
CA SER A 401 4.73 -38.35 20.22
C SER A 401 4.53 -37.74 18.83
N THR A 402 4.90 -36.46 18.66
CA THR A 402 5.01 -35.78 17.34
C THR A 402 6.26 -36.18 16.55
N GLY A 403 7.18 -36.92 17.15
CA GLY A 403 8.43 -37.39 16.53
C GLY A 403 8.48 -38.91 16.38
N CYS A 404 9.06 -39.38 15.28
CA CYS A 404 9.30 -40.79 15.01
C CYS A 404 10.81 -41.09 15.12
N PRO A 405 11.31 -41.54 16.28
CA PRO A 405 12.73 -41.82 16.47
C PRO A 405 13.12 -43.00 15.57
N ILE A 406 14.05 -42.74 14.66
CA ILE A 406 14.47 -43.72 13.66
C ILE A 406 15.36 -44.76 14.35
N THR A 407 14.99 -46.04 14.22
CA THR A 407 15.66 -47.15 14.90
C THR A 407 16.83 -47.68 14.09
N ASP A 408 16.64 -47.86 12.78
CA ASP A 408 17.66 -48.29 11.82
C ASP A 408 17.57 -47.44 10.54
N THR A 409 18.71 -47.10 9.94
CA THR A 409 18.79 -46.36 8.67
C THR A 409 19.71 -47.07 7.68
N HIS A 410 19.20 -47.32 6.48
CA HIS A 410 19.96 -47.86 5.35
C HIS A 410 20.06 -46.82 4.24
N THR A 411 21.21 -46.75 3.59
CA THR A 411 21.39 -45.90 2.41
C THR A 411 21.21 -46.73 1.15
N MET A 412 20.51 -46.17 0.17
CA MET A 412 20.27 -46.82 -1.12
C MET A 412 20.52 -45.84 -2.25
N HIS A 413 21.14 -46.35 -3.31
CA HIS A 413 21.33 -45.61 -4.55
C HIS A 413 20.24 -46.03 -5.54
N VAL A 414 19.40 -45.08 -5.95
CA VAL A 414 18.28 -45.35 -6.85
C VAL A 414 18.58 -44.70 -8.20
N GLU A 415 18.67 -45.52 -9.23
CA GLU A 415 18.85 -45.06 -10.60
C GLU A 415 17.53 -44.55 -11.20
N LYS A 416 17.64 -43.59 -12.12
CA LYS A 416 16.50 -43.00 -12.83
C LYS A 416 15.61 -44.06 -13.49
N ASN A 417 14.31 -43.99 -13.19
CA ASN A 417 13.22 -44.82 -13.72
C ASN A 417 13.34 -46.32 -13.39
N LYS A 418 14.15 -46.70 -12.40
CA LYS A 418 14.20 -48.08 -11.89
C LYS A 418 13.50 -48.14 -10.53
N PRO A 419 12.34 -48.81 -10.40
CA PRO A 419 11.67 -48.96 -9.12
C PRO A 419 12.50 -49.86 -8.20
N VAL A 420 12.59 -49.49 -6.92
CA VAL A 420 13.30 -50.26 -5.89
C VAL A 420 12.29 -50.65 -4.81
N ASN A 421 12.25 -51.93 -4.45
CA ASN A 421 11.42 -52.41 -3.36
C ASN A 421 12.03 -52.00 -2.02
N LEU A 422 11.21 -51.48 -1.12
CA LEU A 422 11.62 -51.07 0.20
C LEU A 422 11.26 -52.20 1.17
N GLU A 423 12.27 -52.92 1.66
CA GLU A 423 12.07 -53.94 2.69
C GLU A 423 11.73 -53.25 4.02
N GLY A 424 10.45 -53.30 4.39
CA GLY A 424 9.94 -52.88 5.68
C GLY A 424 9.44 -54.09 6.45
N GLU A 425 10.13 -54.46 7.53
CA GLU A 425 9.66 -55.50 8.44
C GLU A 425 8.74 -54.91 9.52
N MET A 426 7.70 -55.69 9.82
CA MET A 426 6.82 -55.61 10.98
C MET A 426 5.77 -54.48 11.01
N CYS A 427 4.54 -54.94 11.23
CA CYS A 427 3.33 -54.16 11.47
C CYS A 427 3.52 -53.17 12.62
N ASN A 428 2.85 -52.02 12.57
CA ASN A 428 3.00 -50.88 13.50
C ASN A 428 4.32 -50.10 13.39
N SER A 429 5.06 -50.25 12.29
CA SER A 429 6.21 -49.42 11.95
C SER A 429 5.87 -48.38 10.86
N CYS A 430 6.58 -47.27 10.87
CA CYS A 430 6.54 -46.26 9.82
C CYS A 430 7.88 -46.23 9.08
N LEU A 431 7.79 -46.16 7.76
CA LEU A 431 8.92 -46.04 6.87
C LEU A 431 9.23 -44.56 6.63
N VAL A 432 10.47 -44.16 6.82
CA VAL A 432 10.97 -42.79 6.68
C VAL A 432 11.96 -42.73 5.53
N VAL A 433 11.64 -41.96 4.49
CA VAL A 433 12.50 -41.79 3.32
C VAL A 433 12.96 -40.35 3.20
N LYS A 434 14.26 -40.15 2.98
CA LYS A 434 14.86 -38.83 2.80
C LYS A 434 15.99 -38.89 1.78
N ARG A 435 16.04 -37.90 0.89
CA ARG A 435 17.15 -37.74 -0.08
C ARG A 435 18.40 -37.19 0.61
N LEU A 436 19.58 -37.73 0.30
CA LEU A 436 20.86 -37.42 0.96
C LEU A 436 21.84 -36.61 0.11
N ASP A 437 21.74 -36.68 -1.22
CA ASP A 437 22.62 -35.99 -2.16
C ASP A 437 22.30 -34.49 -2.32
N VAL A 438 21.40 -33.96 -1.49
CA VAL A 438 20.95 -32.57 -1.47
C VAL A 438 20.99 -31.99 -0.05
N LYS A 439 21.09 -30.67 0.06
CA LYS A 439 21.18 -29.95 1.34
C LYS A 439 19.82 -29.82 2.02
N PHE A 440 18.78 -29.56 1.22
CA PHE A 440 17.42 -29.35 1.71
C PHE A 440 16.50 -30.41 1.12
N ALA A 441 16.16 -31.43 1.92
CA ALA A 441 15.32 -32.56 1.51
C ALA A 441 14.03 -32.62 2.33
N ALA A 442 12.94 -33.03 1.68
CA ALA A 442 11.72 -33.41 2.37
C ALA A 442 11.89 -34.79 3.01
N THR A 443 11.26 -35.00 4.16
CA THR A 443 11.24 -36.31 4.84
C THR A 443 9.86 -36.94 4.68
N VAL A 444 9.75 -37.96 3.85
CA VAL A 444 8.47 -38.65 3.62
C VAL A 444 8.32 -39.76 4.65
N ILE A 445 7.21 -39.74 5.40
CA ILE A 445 6.88 -40.78 6.38
C ILE A 445 5.64 -41.50 5.88
N HIS A 446 5.70 -42.83 5.83
CA HIS A 446 4.56 -43.68 5.50
C HIS A 446 4.36 -44.72 6.60
N CYS A 447 3.21 -44.72 7.25
CA CYS A 447 2.87 -45.65 8.33
C CYS A 447 1.89 -46.71 7.83
N LEU A 448 2.16 -47.99 8.11
CA LEU A 448 1.23 -49.09 7.81
C LEU A 448 0.27 -49.29 8.99
N GLU A 449 -1.05 -49.13 8.75
CA GLU A 449 -2.04 -49.09 9.84
C GLU A 449 -2.67 -50.44 10.24
N GLN A 450 -2.44 -51.56 9.54
CA GLN A 450 -2.87 -52.89 10.01
C GLN A 450 -2.37 -54.02 9.09
N CYS A 451 -1.65 -54.99 9.65
CA CYS A 451 -1.52 -56.31 9.03
C CYS A 451 -2.64 -57.20 9.57
N GLN A 452 -3.44 -57.81 8.71
CA GLN A 452 -4.33 -58.88 9.16
C GLN A 452 -3.47 -60.09 9.55
N SER A 453 -3.41 -60.40 10.84
CA SER A 453 -2.88 -61.66 11.32
C SER A 453 -3.80 -62.79 10.86
N SER A 454 -3.27 -63.67 10.02
CA SER A 454 -3.91 -64.93 9.66
C SER A 454 -4.04 -65.81 10.91
N SER A 455 -5.20 -65.78 11.57
CA SER A 455 -5.60 -66.83 12.50
C SER A 455 -6.24 -67.98 11.71
N PRO A 456 -6.03 -69.25 12.10
CA PRO A 456 -6.56 -70.39 11.36
C PRO A 456 -8.09 -70.45 11.47
N PRO A 457 -8.79 -71.02 10.47
CA PRO A 457 -10.25 -70.96 10.41
C PRO A 457 -10.84 -71.87 11.49
N SER A 458 -11.39 -71.27 12.55
CA SER A 458 -12.32 -71.97 13.42
C SER A 458 -13.65 -72.14 12.67
N ALA A 459 -14.01 -73.41 12.48
CA ALA A 459 -15.28 -73.82 11.93
C ALA A 459 -16.44 -73.39 12.84
N GLY A 460 -17.52 -72.90 12.22
CA GLY A 460 -18.86 -72.88 12.82
C GLY A 460 -19.52 -71.52 12.87
N PHE A 461 -20.30 -71.17 11.85
CA PHE A 461 -21.76 -71.34 11.85
C PHE A 461 -22.33 -70.74 10.56
N SER A 462 -23.05 -71.55 9.80
CA SER A 462 -23.85 -71.07 8.68
C SER A 462 -24.98 -70.16 9.20
N ARG A 463 -25.03 -68.92 8.74
CA ARG A 463 -26.28 -68.18 8.52
C ARG A 463 -26.23 -67.51 7.15
N ARG A 464 -26.78 -68.21 6.15
CA ARG A 464 -27.34 -67.54 4.97
C ARG A 464 -28.53 -66.70 5.47
N ALA A 465 -28.37 -65.38 5.46
CA ALA A 465 -29.50 -64.46 5.41
C ALA A 465 -29.30 -63.61 4.15
N SER A 466 -29.95 -64.04 3.06
CA SER A 466 -30.15 -63.20 1.88
C SER A 466 -30.98 -61.99 2.30
N LEU A 467 -30.36 -60.80 2.33
CA LEU A 467 -31.05 -59.54 2.57
C LEU A 467 -31.38 -58.90 1.22
N ASP A 468 -32.63 -59.15 0.82
CA ASP A 468 -33.30 -58.60 -0.35
C ASP A 468 -33.50 -57.08 -0.18
N TRP A 469 -32.91 -56.27 -1.07
CA TRP A 469 -32.88 -54.80 -1.02
C TRP A 469 -34.06 -54.14 -1.79
N THR A 470 -35.13 -54.89 -2.01
CA THR A 470 -36.30 -54.44 -2.79
C THR A 470 -37.19 -53.43 -2.04
N TRP A 471 -37.09 -53.30 -0.72
CA TRP A 471 -37.97 -52.42 0.07
C TRP A 471 -37.51 -50.97 0.23
N VAL A 472 -36.27 -50.63 -0.17
CA VAL A 472 -35.72 -49.26 -0.01
C VAL A 472 -35.74 -48.47 -1.32
N VAL A 473 -35.59 -49.15 -2.46
CA VAL A 473 -35.47 -48.51 -3.78
C VAL A 473 -36.81 -48.00 -4.30
N VAL A 474 -37.90 -48.71 -3.99
CA VAL A 474 -39.24 -48.36 -4.49
C VAL A 474 -39.81 -47.10 -3.83
N PRO A 475 -39.71 -46.89 -2.50
CA PRO A 475 -40.19 -45.65 -1.88
C PRO A 475 -39.37 -44.41 -2.30
N ALA A 476 -38.05 -44.56 -2.46
CA ALA A 476 -37.17 -43.45 -2.84
C ALA A 476 -37.42 -42.96 -4.28
N SER A 477 -37.69 -43.87 -5.21
CA SER A 477 -38.04 -43.52 -6.59
C SER A 477 -39.42 -42.86 -6.71
N VAL A 478 -40.40 -43.29 -5.90
CA VAL A 478 -41.72 -42.64 -5.83
C VAL A 478 -41.61 -41.22 -5.27
N CYS A 479 -40.81 -40.99 -4.21
CA CYS A 479 -40.59 -39.65 -3.65
C CYS A 479 -39.91 -38.69 -4.65
N LEU A 480 -38.89 -39.17 -5.39
CA LEU A 480 -38.23 -38.35 -6.41
C LEU A 480 -39.17 -37.98 -7.56
N SER A 481 -40.03 -38.91 -7.99
CA SER A 481 -41.03 -38.61 -9.03
C SER A 481 -42.06 -37.57 -8.58
N GLY A 482 -42.49 -37.61 -7.31
CA GLY A 482 -43.40 -36.62 -6.74
C GLY A 482 -42.80 -35.21 -6.72
N ILE A 483 -41.53 -35.08 -6.34
CA ILE A 483 -40.82 -33.79 -6.30
C ILE A 483 -40.69 -33.18 -7.71
N ILE A 484 -40.41 -34.00 -8.73
CA ILE A 484 -40.32 -33.56 -10.12
C ILE A 484 -41.68 -33.09 -10.64
N ILE A 485 -42.77 -33.78 -10.30
CA ILE A 485 -44.12 -33.39 -10.72
C ILE A 485 -44.54 -32.08 -10.05
N ILE A 486 -44.27 -31.91 -8.75
CA ILE A 486 -44.59 -30.69 -8.02
C ILE A 486 -43.81 -29.48 -8.55
N THR A 487 -42.51 -29.66 -8.84
CA THR A 487 -41.68 -28.60 -9.42
C THR A 487 -42.14 -28.20 -10.82
N LEU A 488 -42.54 -29.16 -11.66
CA LEU A 488 -43.13 -28.87 -12.97
C LEU A 488 -44.48 -28.13 -12.86
N LEU A 489 -45.36 -28.52 -11.93
CA LEU A 489 -46.64 -27.85 -11.69
C LEU A 489 -46.45 -26.41 -11.18
N LEU A 490 -45.50 -26.19 -10.27
CA LEU A 490 -45.14 -24.84 -9.80
C LEU A 490 -44.61 -23.97 -10.94
N ASN A 491 -43.77 -24.52 -11.81
CA ASN A 491 -43.23 -23.77 -12.96
C ASN A 491 -44.33 -23.44 -14.00
N LEU A 492 -45.31 -24.34 -14.16
CA LEU A 492 -46.46 -24.12 -15.04
C LEU A 492 -47.42 -23.06 -14.47
N LEU A 493 -47.63 -23.05 -13.16
CA LEU A 493 -48.36 -21.98 -12.47
C LEU A 493 -47.64 -20.63 -12.56
N LEU A 494 -46.31 -20.61 -12.44
CA LEU A 494 -45.51 -19.39 -12.52
C LEU A 494 -45.53 -18.78 -13.93
N THR A 495 -45.47 -19.63 -14.97
CA THR A 495 -45.57 -19.20 -16.37
C THR A 495 -46.98 -18.72 -16.73
N VAL A 496 -48.03 -19.34 -16.20
CA VAL A 496 -49.41 -18.85 -16.35
C VAL A 496 -49.62 -17.52 -15.61
N TYR A 497 -49.03 -17.35 -14.42
CA TYR A 497 -49.06 -16.09 -13.68
C TYR A 497 -48.33 -14.97 -14.43
N GLN A 498 -47.16 -15.26 -15.01
CA GLN A 498 -46.42 -14.30 -15.84
C GLN A 498 -47.18 -13.92 -17.11
N ARG A 499 -47.84 -14.87 -17.79
CA ARG A 499 -48.70 -14.58 -18.95
C ARG A 499 -49.93 -13.75 -18.58
N ARG A 500 -50.57 -14.01 -17.43
CA ARG A 500 -51.68 -13.16 -16.94
C ARG A 500 -51.23 -11.74 -16.59
N LYS A 501 -50.02 -11.59 -16.04
CA LYS A 501 -49.44 -10.27 -15.74
C LYS A 501 -49.10 -9.47 -16.99
N GLN A 502 -48.67 -10.12 -18.08
CA GLN A 502 -48.44 -9.46 -19.37
C GLN A 502 -49.75 -9.00 -20.05
N ASN A 503 -50.86 -9.73 -19.87
CA ASN A 503 -52.16 -9.31 -20.41
C ASN A 503 -52.85 -8.16 -19.63
N MET A 504 -52.35 -7.78 -18.45
CA MET A 504 -52.87 -6.64 -17.65
C MET A 504 -52.14 -5.31 -17.92
N ASN A 505 -51.00 -5.31 -18.62
CA ASN A 505 -50.20 -4.11 -18.89
C ASN A 505 -50.29 -3.61 -20.36
N GLY A 506 -51.21 -4.16 -21.16
CA GLY A 506 -51.45 -3.70 -22.53
C GLY A 506 -52.64 -2.75 -22.62
N GLY A 507 -52.46 -1.48 -22.22
CA GLY A 507 -53.46 -0.43 -22.37
C GLY A 507 -52.83 0.97 -22.51
N CYS A 508 -53.03 1.58 -23.69
CA CYS A 508 -52.71 2.97 -24.10
C CYS A 508 -51.19 3.25 -24.31
N ILE A 509 -50.71 3.90 -25.39
CA ILE A 509 -51.18 5.08 -26.13
C ILE A 509 -50.79 4.99 -27.62
N SER A 510 -51.63 5.60 -28.47
CA SER A 510 -51.46 5.85 -29.90
C SER A 510 -50.60 7.08 -30.19
N GLU A 511 -49.60 6.97 -31.07
CA GLU A 511 -49.25 8.06 -32.00
C GLU A 511 -48.57 7.53 -33.28
N LYS A 512 -48.95 8.14 -34.42
CA LYS A 512 -48.50 7.90 -35.80
C LYS A 512 -46.97 8.05 -35.90
N GLN A 513 -46.23 7.48 -36.87
CA GLN A 513 -46.34 7.73 -38.31
C GLN A 513 -45.21 6.98 -39.07
N ILE A 514 -45.55 6.33 -40.19
CA ILE A 514 -44.75 6.05 -41.42
C ILE A 514 -43.52 5.09 -41.32
N ASP A 515 -43.75 3.86 -41.77
CA ASP A 515 -42.85 3.05 -42.62
C ASP A 515 -42.79 3.66 -44.04
N PRO A 516 -41.81 3.38 -44.94
CA PRO A 516 -41.20 2.05 -45.13
C PRO A 516 -39.69 2.16 -45.50
N ALA A 517 -38.90 1.17 -45.93
CA ALA A 517 -39.11 -0.14 -46.51
C ALA A 517 -37.73 -0.83 -46.71
N PHE A 518 -37.75 -2.16 -46.86
CA PHE A 518 -36.79 -3.01 -47.60
C PHE A 518 -35.37 -3.17 -46.98
N ASP A 519 -34.77 -4.34 -46.93
CA ASP A 519 -35.10 -5.63 -47.54
C ASP A 519 -34.35 -6.76 -46.83
N CYS A 520 -34.86 -7.97 -47.06
CA CYS A 520 -34.34 -9.29 -46.68
C CYS A 520 -32.81 -9.45 -46.95
N VAL A 521 -32.07 -10.33 -46.26
CA VAL A 521 -32.02 -11.78 -46.52
C VAL A 521 -31.25 -12.50 -45.39
N VAL A 522 -31.80 -13.62 -44.96
CA VAL A 522 -31.27 -14.72 -44.10
C VAL A 522 -30.95 -15.91 -45.05
N PRO A 523 -30.26 -17.03 -44.73
CA PRO A 523 -29.51 -17.49 -43.53
C PRO A 523 -28.08 -18.02 -43.86
N VAL A 524 -27.36 -18.56 -42.87
CA VAL A 524 -26.97 -20.00 -42.80
C VAL A 524 -26.13 -20.25 -41.53
N LEU A 525 -26.66 -21.14 -40.70
CA LEU A 525 -26.08 -21.81 -39.52
C LEU A 525 -25.23 -23.01 -39.99
N PRO A 526 -24.25 -23.52 -39.21
CA PRO A 526 -24.61 -24.57 -38.25
C PRO A 526 -23.82 -24.59 -36.90
N THR A 527 -24.61 -24.70 -35.82
CA THR A 527 -24.54 -25.58 -34.63
C THR A 527 -23.25 -26.31 -34.19
N LYS A 528 -22.90 -26.13 -32.90
CA LYS A 528 -22.86 -27.13 -31.77
C LYS A 528 -22.32 -26.43 -30.50
N SER A 529 -23.06 -26.25 -29.38
CA SER A 529 -23.37 -27.20 -28.26
C SER A 529 -22.10 -27.81 -27.63
N ALA A 530 -21.78 -27.73 -26.33
CA ALA A 530 -22.55 -27.86 -25.08
C ALA A 530 -21.83 -27.10 -23.92
N LEU A 531 -22.50 -26.48 -22.92
CA LEU A 531 -22.98 -27.04 -21.62
C LEU A 531 -21.85 -27.78 -20.86
N HIS A 532 -21.45 -27.52 -19.60
CA HIS A 532 -22.05 -27.10 -18.32
C HIS A 532 -20.90 -26.49 -17.47
N GLY A 533 -21.03 -25.79 -16.34
CA GLY A 533 -22.02 -25.73 -15.26
C GLY A 533 -21.22 -25.30 -14.02
N GLY A 534 -21.69 -24.28 -13.31
CA GLY A 534 -20.92 -23.58 -12.28
C GLY A 534 -20.82 -24.28 -10.93
N VAL A 535 -19.98 -23.71 -10.05
CA VAL A 535 -20.06 -23.89 -8.60
C VAL A 535 -19.79 -22.52 -7.95
N LEU A 536 -20.80 -22.01 -7.25
CA LEU A 536 -20.75 -20.88 -6.31
C LEU A 536 -20.45 -21.44 -4.92
N VAL A 537 -19.48 -20.86 -4.21
CA VAL A 537 -19.29 -20.93 -2.75
C VAL A 537 -18.81 -19.53 -2.29
N PRO A 538 -19.23 -19.05 -1.09
CA PRO A 538 -19.56 -17.65 -0.85
C PRO A 538 -18.42 -16.87 -0.20
N ASP A 539 -18.37 -15.55 -0.43
CA ASP A 539 -17.53 -14.65 0.36
C ASP A 539 -18.34 -13.56 1.05
N SER A 540 -17.94 -13.39 2.31
CA SER A 540 -18.44 -12.48 3.34
C SER A 540 -17.64 -11.15 3.30
N PRO A 541 -17.68 -10.32 4.35
CA PRO A 541 -18.48 -9.11 4.48
C PRO A 541 -17.82 -7.84 3.90
N GLN A 542 -18.66 -6.86 3.61
CA GLN A 542 -18.30 -5.50 3.20
C GLN A 542 -17.28 -4.86 4.14
N CYS A 543 -16.13 -4.45 3.59
CA CYS A 543 -15.14 -3.65 4.29
C CYS A 543 -15.36 -2.18 3.93
N GLY A 544 -15.54 -1.35 4.97
CA GLY A 544 -15.96 0.04 4.89
C GLY A 544 -14.92 1.01 4.34
N ASN A 545 -15.44 2.21 4.05
CA ASN A 545 -14.76 3.40 3.54
C ASN A 545 -13.37 3.64 4.16
N ASN A 546 -12.33 3.63 3.32
CA ASN A 546 -10.99 4.05 3.70
C ASN A 546 -10.71 5.46 3.18
N GLU A 547 -11.08 6.47 3.98
CA GLU A 547 -10.46 7.79 3.90
C GLU A 547 -9.20 7.75 4.77
N LYS A 548 -8.01 7.71 4.15
CA LYS A 548 -6.73 7.81 4.88
C LYS A 548 -5.86 8.92 4.28
N ALA A 549 -5.31 9.70 5.19
CA ALA A 549 -4.56 10.93 4.95
C ALA A 549 -3.27 10.70 4.15
N ASN A 550 -2.97 11.68 3.28
CA ASN A 550 -1.78 11.75 2.45
C ASN A 550 -0.51 11.79 3.33
N LEU A 551 0.37 10.81 3.16
CA LEU A 551 1.75 10.87 3.63
C LEU A 551 2.60 11.48 2.52
N ILE A 552 3.21 12.64 2.80
CA ILE A 552 4.28 13.20 1.99
C ILE A 552 5.57 12.54 2.49
N SER A 553 6.34 11.94 1.59
CA SER A 553 7.69 11.46 1.88
C SER A 553 8.64 12.66 1.98
N ASP A 554 9.42 12.70 3.05
CA ASP A 554 10.63 13.53 3.19
C ASP A 554 11.72 13.13 2.17
#